data_AF-A0A6G2VC62-F1
#
_entry.id   AF-A0A6G2VC62-F1
#
_cell.length_a   1.000
_cell.length_b   1.000
_cell.length_c   1.000
_cell.angle_alpha   90.00
_cell.angle_beta   90.00
_cell.angle_gamma   90.00
#
_symmetry.space_group_name_H-M   'P 1'
#
loop_
_entity.id
_entity.type
_entity.pdbx_description
1 polymer ?
#
loop_
_entity_poly.entity_id
_entity_poly.type
_entity_poly.pdbx_seq_one_letter_code
_entity_poly.pdbx_strand_id
1 'polypeptide(L)' 'GARLPSDAEVLGPVPVPAAEPGRPRRAFEAPAGEVWERALVRVPPGSGAALAAALRAARVARGGGGGAVRVRVDPVDIG' A
#
# COMPACT_ATOMS: atom_id res chain seq x y z
N GLY A 1 -8.00 -17.09 1.11
CA GLY A 1 -7.74 -15.69 0.71
C GLY A 1 -6.71 -15.08 1.64
N ALA A 2 -5.95 -14.10 1.16
CA ALA A 2 -4.94 -13.43 1.98
C ALA A 2 -5.60 -12.52 3.03
N ARG A 3 -5.11 -12.57 4.27
CA ARG A 3 -5.54 -11.71 5.38
C ARG A 3 -4.33 -11.06 6.02
N LEU A 4 -4.52 -9.84 6.54
CA LEU A 4 -3.50 -9.18 7.35
C LEU A 4 -3.23 -9.99 8.64
N PRO A 5 -2.05 -9.83 9.26
CA PRO A 5 -1.79 -10.31 10.62
C PRO A 5 -2.88 -9.85 11.60
N SER A 6 -3.19 -10.66 12.61
CA SER A 6 -4.30 -10.40 13.54
C SER A 6 -4.09 -9.15 14.41
N ASP A 7 -2.84 -8.78 14.62
CA ASP A 7 -2.36 -7.61 15.35
C ASP A 7 -2.14 -6.40 14.43
N ALA A 8 -2.47 -6.50 13.14
CA ALA A 8 -2.34 -5.40 12.20
C ALA A 8 -3.46 -4.37 12.40
N GLU A 9 -3.08 -3.11 12.52
CA GLU A 9 -4.00 -1.97 12.58
C GLU A 9 -4.05 -1.27 11.21
N VAL A 10 -5.25 -1.05 10.68
CA VAL A 10 -5.46 -0.30 9.45
C VAL A 10 -5.91 1.11 9.78
N LEU A 11 -5.09 2.11 9.45
CA LEU A 11 -5.32 3.52 9.79
C LEU A 11 -6.16 4.27 8.74
N GLY A 12 -7.09 3.55 8.09
CA GLY A 12 -8.06 4.09 7.15
C GLY A 12 -7.54 4.33 5.72
N PRO A 13 -8.46 4.74 4.81
CA PRO A 13 -8.09 5.30 3.53
C PRO A 13 -7.51 6.70 3.75
N VAL A 14 -6.27 6.87 3.33
CA VAL A 14 -5.55 8.14 3.40
C VAL A 14 -5.49 8.72 2.00
N PRO A 15 -6.05 9.93 1.76
CA PRO A 15 -5.95 10.57 0.46
C PRO A 15 -4.50 10.74 0.03
N VAL A 16 -4.23 10.44 -1.23
CA VAL A 16 -2.94 10.66 -1.86
C VAL A 16 -2.96 12.00 -2.58
N PRO A 17 -2.03 12.92 -2.28
CA PRO A 17 -1.94 14.19 -2.98
C PRO A 17 -1.77 13.99 -4.49
N ALA A 18 -2.57 14.70 -5.28
CA ALA A 18 -2.44 14.69 -6.73
C ALA A 18 -1.18 15.45 -7.18
N ALA A 19 -0.68 15.08 -8.35
CA ALA A 19 0.39 15.81 -9.01
C ALA A 19 -0.13 17.18 -9.45
N GLU A 20 0.64 18.23 -9.17
CA GLU A 20 0.33 19.57 -9.64
C GLU A 20 0.46 19.66 -11.17
N PRO A 21 -0.47 20.33 -11.86
CA PRO A 21 -0.36 20.57 -13.29
C PRO A 21 0.94 21.30 -13.66
N GLY A 22 1.55 20.92 -14.78
CA GLY A 22 2.73 21.61 -15.31
C GLY A 22 4.07 21.26 -14.65
N ARG A 23 4.11 20.34 -13.67
CA ARG A 23 5.38 19.78 -13.15
C ARG A 23 5.47 18.26 -13.36
N PRO A 24 6.69 17.70 -13.42
CA PRO A 24 6.86 16.26 -13.37
C PRO A 24 6.25 15.67 -12.09
N ARG A 25 5.43 14.63 -12.27
CA ARG A 25 4.78 13.90 -11.20
C ARG A 25 5.82 13.18 -10.33
N ARG A 26 5.70 13.27 -9.02
CA ARG A 26 6.57 12.52 -8.08
C ARG A 26 6.12 11.08 -7.93
N ALA A 27 7.05 10.23 -7.49
CA ALA A 27 6.71 8.88 -7.08
C ALA A 27 5.60 8.92 -6.03
N PHE A 28 4.59 8.07 -6.21
CA PHE A 28 3.45 7.91 -5.29
C PHE A 28 2.45 9.08 -5.17
N GLU A 29 2.52 10.12 -6.01
CA GLU A 29 1.40 11.07 -6.13
C GLU A 29 0.17 10.40 -6.79
N ALA A 30 -0.99 11.03 -6.78
CA ALA A 30 -2.08 10.69 -7.70
C ALA A 30 -1.80 11.37 -9.06
N PRO A 31 -2.16 10.78 -10.22
CA PRO A 31 -2.14 11.49 -11.49
C PRO A 31 -3.01 12.76 -11.42
N ALA A 32 -2.68 13.77 -12.22
CA ALA A 32 -3.48 14.99 -12.26
C ALA A 32 -4.92 14.66 -12.71
N GLY A 33 -5.92 15.14 -11.96
CA GLY A 33 -7.33 14.87 -12.23
C GLY A 33 -7.85 13.52 -11.68
N GLU A 34 -7.00 12.70 -11.06
CA GLU A 34 -7.40 11.45 -10.42
C GLU A 34 -7.42 11.57 -8.89
N VAL A 35 -8.37 10.88 -8.26
CA VAL A 35 -8.45 10.75 -6.80
C VAL A 35 -7.92 9.38 -6.41
N TRP A 36 -6.84 9.36 -5.63
CA TRP A 36 -6.22 8.13 -5.14
C TRP A 36 -6.29 8.08 -3.62
N GLU A 37 -6.50 6.89 -3.08
CA GLU A 37 -6.42 6.60 -1.65
C GLU A 37 -5.37 5.52 -1.39
N ARG A 38 -4.72 5.56 -0.22
CA ARG A 38 -3.81 4.51 0.26
C ARG A 38 -4.28 4.00 1.62
N ALA A 39 -4.12 2.70 1.86
CA ALA A 39 -4.25 2.15 3.21
C ALA A 39 -2.89 2.25 3.92
N LEU A 40 -2.90 2.73 5.16
CA LEU A 40 -1.74 2.64 6.05
C LEU A 40 -1.96 1.47 7.01
N VAL A 41 -0.99 0.57 7.11
CA VAL A 41 -1.06 -0.60 7.99
C VAL A 41 0.09 -0.52 8.98
N ARG A 42 -0.22 -0.54 10.28
CA ARG A 42 0.76 -0.70 11.36
C ARG A 42 0.75 -2.14 11.84
N VAL A 43 1.93 -2.65 12.15
CA VAL A 43 2.11 -3.95 12.80
C VAL A 43 3.12 -3.81 13.93
N PRO A 44 3.05 -4.64 14.98
CA PRO A 44 4.08 -4.69 16.01
C PRO A 44 5.47 -4.99 15.42
N PRO A 45 6.55 -4.54 16.09
CA PRO A 45 7.91 -4.98 15.77
C PRO A 45 8.00 -6.51 15.75
N GLY A 46 8.75 -7.06 14.79
CA GLY A 46 8.86 -8.52 14.58
C GLY A 46 7.75 -9.14 13.71
N SER A 47 6.62 -8.47 13.48
CA SER A 47 5.52 -9.00 12.64
C SER A 47 5.69 -8.74 11.13
N GLY A 48 6.81 -8.14 10.71
CA GLY A 48 7.07 -7.75 9.31
C GLY A 48 7.03 -8.91 8.31
N ALA A 49 7.54 -10.09 8.69
CA ALA A 49 7.53 -11.27 7.82
C ALA A 49 6.11 -11.78 7.53
N ALA A 50 5.24 -11.76 8.53
CA ALA A 50 3.84 -12.17 8.40
C ALA A 50 3.07 -11.21 7.48
N LEU A 51 3.28 -9.89 7.64
CA LEU A 51 2.72 -8.88 6.75
C LEU A 51 3.19 -9.07 5.31
N ALA A 52 4.50 -9.28 5.11
CA ALA A 52 5.05 -9.47 3.77
C ALA A 52 4.52 -10.75 3.10
N ALA A 53 4.33 -11.84 3.85
CA ALA A 53 3.70 -13.06 3.36
C ALA A 53 2.24 -12.84 2.94
N ALA A 54 1.46 -12.14 3.75
CA ALA A 54 0.08 -11.77 3.44
C ALA A 54 -0.02 -10.94 2.15
N LEU A 55 0.84 -9.92 1.99
CA LEU A 55 0.88 -9.07 0.80
C LEU A 55 1.26 -9.85 -0.46
N ARG A 56 2.23 -10.77 -0.36
CA ARG A 56 2.59 -11.67 -1.47
C ARG A 56 1.41 -12.54 -1.88
N ALA A 57 0.74 -13.19 -0.92
CA ALA A 57 -0.44 -14.01 -1.19
C ALA A 57 -1.58 -13.20 -1.83
N ALA A 58 -1.81 -11.97 -1.36
CA ALA A 58 -2.82 -11.08 -1.93
C ALA A 58 -2.49 -10.67 -3.38
N ARG A 59 -1.20 -10.46 -3.70
CA ARG A 59 -0.78 -10.11 -5.06
C ARG A 59 -0.94 -11.26 -6.05
N VAL A 60 -0.66 -12.50 -5.63
CA VAL A 60 -0.89 -13.71 -6.45
C VAL A 60 -2.38 -13.88 -6.75
N ALA A 61 -3.25 -13.65 -5.75
CA ALA A 61 -4.69 -13.74 -5.92
C ALA A 61 -5.29 -12.67 -6.87
N ARG A 62 -4.58 -11.55 -7.12
CA ARG A 62 -5.05 -10.45 -7.99
C ARG A 62 -4.71 -10.61 -9.47
N GLY A 63 -4.02 -11.67 -9.89
CA GLY A 63 -3.64 -11.90 -11.28
C GLY A 63 -4.79 -11.98 -12.31
N GLY A 64 -6.06 -11.87 -11.87
CA GLY A 64 -7.26 -12.02 -12.71
C GLY A 64 -8.09 -10.76 -13.00
N GLY A 65 -7.73 -9.57 -12.51
CA GLY A 65 -8.45 -8.33 -12.87
C GLY A 65 -8.73 -7.40 -11.69
N GLY A 66 -8.15 -6.20 -11.74
CA GLY A 66 -8.31 -5.15 -10.73
C GLY A 66 -7.08 -4.25 -10.73
N GLY A 67 -7.29 -2.94 -10.91
CA GLY A 67 -6.28 -1.92 -11.24
C GLY A 67 -4.96 -1.97 -10.49
N ALA A 68 -3.93 -1.36 -11.07
CA ALA A 68 -2.54 -1.43 -10.61
C ALA A 68 -2.35 -0.87 -9.19
N VAL A 69 -2.48 -1.73 -8.17
CA VAL A 69 -2.19 -1.39 -6.76
C VAL A 69 -0.68 -1.21 -6.57
N ARG A 70 -0.27 -0.03 -6.10
CA ARG A 70 1.12 0.26 -5.68
C ARG A 70 1.25 0.07 -4.17
N VAL A 71 2.27 -0.68 -3.74
CA VAL A 71 2.56 -0.96 -2.32
C VAL A 71 3.89 -0.30 -1.97
N ARG A 72 3.95 0.42 -0.85
CA ARG A 72 5.18 0.99 -0.27
C ARG A 72 5.32 0.48 1.16
N VAL A 73 6.50 0.00 1.51
CA VAL A 73 6.88 -0.43 2.86
C VAL A 73 7.89 0.58 3.38
N ASP A 74 7.70 1.08 4.60
CA ASP A 74 8.56 2.11 5.21
C ASP A 74 8.62 1.91 6.75
N PRO A 75 9.82 1.83 7.38
CA PRO A 75 11.14 1.73 6.75
C PRO A 75 11.30 0.46 5.91
N VAL A 76 12.21 0.50 4.93
CA VAL A 76 12.51 -0.67 4.08
C VAL A 76 13.13 -1.81 4.91
N ASP A 77 13.79 -1.45 6.02
CA ASP A 77 14.28 -2.36 7.04
C ASP A 77 13.33 -2.43 8.22
N ILE A 78 12.68 -3.57 8.36
CA ILE A 78 12.04 -4.00 9.60
C ILE A 78 13.06 -4.93 10.24
N GLY A 79 13.87 -4.39 11.16
CA GLY A 79 14.80 -5.19 11.96
C GLY A 79 14.11 -6.35 12.67
#